data_AF-A0A934MGU5-F1
#
_entry.id   AF-A0A934MGU5-F1
#
_cell.length_a   1.000
_cell.length_b   1.000
_cell.length_c   1.000
_cell.angle_alpha   90.00
_cell.angle_beta   90.00
_cell.angle_gamma   90.00
#
_symmetry.space_group_name_H-M   'P 1'
#
loop_
_entity.id
_entity.type
_entity.pdbx_description
1 polymer ?
#
loop_
_entity_poly.entity_id
_entity_poly.type
_entity_poly.pdbx_seq_one_letter_code
_entity_poly.pdbx_strand_id
1 'polypeptide(L)' 'MSPEKMVHMANQIATFFRTQPGDDQADRIASHFKDFWEPRMREQLLDYVAHGGAGLDELVLKATKRL' A
#
# COMPACT_ATOMS: atom_id res chain seq x y z
N MET A 1 3.02 12.03 -6.56
CA MET A 1 1.82 11.87 -7.42
C MET A 1 0.63 12.58 -6.75
N SER A 2 -0.54 12.70 -7.40
CA SER A 2 -1.73 13.15 -6.64
C SER A 2 -2.11 12.09 -5.60
N PRO A 3 -2.63 12.48 -4.42
CA PRO A 3 -3.07 11.54 -3.40
C PRO A 3 -4.13 10.55 -3.91
N GLU A 4 -5.09 10.99 -4.73
CA GLU A 4 -6.14 10.08 -5.21
C GLU A 4 -5.57 8.98 -6.11
N LYS A 5 -4.62 9.33 -6.99
CA LYS A 5 -3.94 8.35 -7.85
C LYS A 5 -3.15 7.35 -7.01
N MET A 6 -2.53 7.78 -5.91
CA MET A 6 -1.82 6.88 -5.01
C MET A 6 -2.73 5.89 -4.31
N VAL A 7 -3.80 6.40 -3.72
CA VAL A 7 -4.80 5.56 -3.05
C VAL A 7 -5.36 4.53 -4.04
N HIS A 8 -5.70 4.97 -5.26
CA HIS A 8 -6.19 4.07 -6.30
C HIS A 8 -5.18 2.97 -6.64
N MET A 9 -3.92 3.31 -6.92
CA MET A 9 -2.88 2.35 -7.25
C MET A 9 -2.60 1.36 -6.10
N ALA A 10 -2.50 1.86 -4.87
CA ALA A 10 -2.28 1.02 -3.69
C ALA A 10 -3.43 0.02 -3.50
N ASN A 11 -4.67 0.46 -3.69
CA ASN A 11 -5.85 -0.40 -3.56
C ASN A 11 -5.97 -1.42 -4.69
N GLN A 12 -5.52 -1.10 -5.90
CA GLN A 12 -5.44 -2.08 -6.99
C GLN A 12 -4.45 -3.20 -6.65
N ILE A 13 -3.31 -2.87 -6.06
CA ILE A 13 -2.32 -3.84 -5.58
C ILE A 13 -2.95 -4.74 -4.50
N ALA A 14 -3.64 -4.15 -3.51
CA ALA A 14 -4.36 -4.92 -2.49
C ALA A 14 -5.46 -5.83 -3.07
N THR A 15 -6.21 -5.34 -4.06
CA THR A 15 -7.24 -6.12 -4.77
C THR A 15 -6.63 -7.36 -5.43
N PHE A 16 -5.49 -7.21 -6.09
CA PHE A 16 -4.76 -8.34 -6.66
C PHE A 16 -4.34 -9.35 -5.57
N PHE A 17 -3.65 -8.89 -4.52
CA PHE A 17 -3.14 -9.80 -3.48
C PHE A 17 -4.24 -10.49 -2.67
N ARG A 18 -5.43 -9.91 -2.54
CA ARG A 18 -6.60 -10.55 -1.93
C ARG A 18 -7.04 -11.83 -2.64
N THR A 19 -6.79 -11.93 -3.95
CA THR A 19 -7.09 -13.14 -4.74
C THR A 19 -6.04 -14.24 -4.58
N GLN A 20 -4.89 -13.93 -3.99
CA GLN A 20 -3.79 -14.86 -3.82
C GLN A 20 -4.00 -15.70 -2.55
N PRO A 21 -3.67 -17.00 -2.57
CA PRO A 21 -3.75 -17.84 -1.38
C PRO A 21 -2.71 -17.40 -0.32
N GLY A 22 -3.00 -17.67 0.94
CA GLY A 22 -2.14 -17.37 2.09
C GLY A 22 -2.77 -16.39 3.08
N ASP A 23 -2.02 -16.03 4.11
CA ASP A 23 -2.34 -15.01 5.13
C ASP A 23 -1.27 -13.90 5.21
N ASP A 24 -0.29 -13.93 4.30
CA ASP A 24 0.87 -13.04 4.22
C ASP A 24 0.68 -11.87 3.25
N GLN A 25 -0.56 -11.55 2.86
CA GLN A 25 -0.83 -10.54 1.82
C GLN A 25 -0.23 -9.17 2.16
N ALA A 26 -0.29 -8.75 3.43
CA ALA A 26 0.27 -7.47 3.86
C ALA A 26 1.80 -7.41 3.70
N ASP A 27 2.50 -8.52 3.97
CA ASP A 27 3.94 -8.65 3.77
C ASP A 27 4.29 -8.60 2.28
N ARG A 28 3.52 -9.31 1.44
CA ARG A 28 3.72 -9.33 -0.01
C ARG A 28 3.45 -7.96 -0.66
N ILE A 29 2.45 -7.22 -0.18
CA ILE A 29 2.18 -5.84 -0.61
C ILE A 29 3.34 -4.92 -0.22
N ALA A 30 3.85 -5.03 1.01
CA ALA A 30 4.98 -4.22 1.45
C ALA A 30 6.24 -4.48 0.62
N SER A 31 6.52 -5.75 0.30
CA SER A 31 7.61 -6.11 -0.62
C SER A 31 7.38 -5.53 -2.02
N HIS A 32 6.16 -5.63 -2.57
CA HIS A 32 5.84 -5.02 -3.87
C HIS A 32 6.07 -3.50 -3.88
N PHE A 33 5.71 -2.78 -2.82
CA PHE A 33 6.04 -1.36 -2.71
C PHE A 33 7.56 -1.13 -2.66
N LYS A 34 8.33 -1.95 -1.93
CA LYS A 34 9.80 -1.81 -1.87
C LYS A 34 10.47 -2.06 -3.22
N ASP A 35 9.97 -3.04 -3.98
CA ASP A 35 10.53 -3.45 -5.26
C ASP A 35 10.18 -2.49 -6.40
N PHE A 36 8.95 -1.97 -6.42
CA PHE A 36 8.41 -1.24 -7.59
C PHE A 36 8.14 0.25 -7.35
N TRP A 37 8.02 0.70 -6.09
CA TRP A 37 7.80 2.12 -5.80
C TRP A 37 9.10 2.81 -5.43
N GLU A 38 9.33 3.97 -6.04
CA GLU A 38 10.44 4.83 -5.68
C GLU A 38 10.36 5.23 -4.19
N PRO A 39 11.51 5.45 -3.50
CA PRO A 39 11.53 5.84 -2.09
C PRO A 39 10.56 6.98 -1.74
N ARG A 40 10.53 8.04 -2.55
CA ARG A 40 9.62 9.19 -2.37
C ARG A 40 8.13 8.83 -2.40
N MET A 41 7.74 7.82 -3.17
CA MET A 41 6.34 7.39 -3.25
C MET A 41 5.95 6.64 -1.97
N ARG A 42 6.87 5.85 -1.41
CA ARG A 42 6.67 5.15 -0.14
C ARG A 42 6.58 6.14 1.02
N GLU A 43 7.45 7.15 1.05
CA GLU A 43 7.36 8.25 2.01
C GLU A 43 6.02 8.99 1.90
N GLN A 44 5.58 9.31 0.68
CA GLN A 44 4.29 9.96 0.46
C GLN A 44 3.11 9.11 0.95
N LEU A 45 3.20 7.78 0.81
CA LEU A 45 2.19 6.85 1.33
C LEU A 45 2.18 6.81 2.86
N LEU A 46 3.35 6.74 3.49
CA LEU A 46 3.48 6.75 4.95
C LEU A 46 2.96 8.05 5.56
N ASP A 47 3.28 9.20 4.94
CA ASP A 47 2.74 10.50 5.33
C ASP A 47 1.22 10.55 5.20
N TYR A 48 0.67 10.03 4.09
CA TYR A 48 -0.78 9.96 3.89
C TYR A 48 -1.49 9.11 4.96
N VAL A 49 -0.86 8.00 5.37
CA VAL A 49 -1.36 7.14 6.47
C VAL A 49 -1.30 7.87 7.81
N ALA A 50 -0.24 8.64 8.08
CA ALA A 50 -0.13 9.44 9.31
C ALA A 50 -1.24 10.50 9.42
N HIS A 51 -1.77 10.97 8.28
CA HIS A 51 -2.93 11.88 8.19
C HIS A 51 -4.29 11.17 8.14
N GLY A 52 -4.33 9.87 8.47
CA GLY A 52 -5.57 9.09 8.61
C GLY A 52 -5.81 8.08 7.48
N GLY A 53 -5.07 8.15 6.37
CA GLY A 53 -5.09 7.11 5.33
C GLY A 53 -6.44 6.91 4.65
N ALA A 54 -7.24 7.97 4.50
CA ALA A 54 -8.61 7.87 4.00
C ALA A 54 -8.69 7.15 2.64
N GLY A 55 -9.62 6.19 2.54
CA GLY A 55 -9.85 5.45 1.30
C GLY A 55 -8.82 4.36 0.98
N LEU A 56 -7.77 4.16 1.79
CA LEU A 56 -6.87 3.03 1.62
C LEU A 56 -7.53 1.72 2.09
N ASP A 57 -7.28 0.64 1.35
CA ASP A 57 -7.67 -0.72 1.74
C ASP A 57 -6.95 -1.14 3.04
N GLU A 58 -7.63 -1.91 3.89
CA GLU A 58 -7.09 -2.38 5.17
C GLU A 58 -5.77 -3.18 4.99
N LEU A 59 -5.62 -3.93 3.90
CA LEU A 59 -4.39 -4.64 3.59
C LEU A 59 -3.23 -3.67 3.29
N VAL A 60 -3.51 -2.52 2.66
CA VAL A 60 -2.50 -1.47 2.44
C VAL A 60 -2.10 -0.85 3.78
N LEU A 61 -3.07 -0.53 4.65
CA LEU A 61 -2.78 0.01 5.99
C LEU A 61 -1.98 -0.97 6.86
N LYS A 62 -2.19 -2.28 6.68
CA LYS A 62 -1.37 -3.31 7.34
C LYS A 62 0.02 -3.41 6.70
N ALA A 63 0.12 -3.27 5.38
CA ALA A 63 1.39 -3.31 4.65
C ALA A 63 2.29 -2.13 5.01
N THR A 64 1.74 -0.92 5.22
CA THR A 64 2.53 0.26 5.57
C THR A 64 3.26 0.13 6.91
N LYS A 65 2.75 -0.69 7.84
CA LYS A 65 3.44 -1.02 9.10
C LYS A 65 4.71 -1.88 8.91
N ARG A 66 4.96 -2.37 7.70
CA ARG A 66 6.10 -3.23 7.32
C ARG A 66 7.05 -2.54 6.34
N LEU A 67 6.77 -1.29 5.96
CA LEU A 67 7.57 -0.50 5.04
C LEU A 67 8.85 0.03 5.68
#